data_AF-A0A8A4ZGA6-F1
#
_entry.id   AF-A0A8A4ZGA6-F1
#
_cell.length_a   1.000
_cell.length_b   1.000
_cell.length_c   1.000
_cell.angle_alpha   90.00
_cell.angle_beta   90.00
_cell.angle_gamma   90.00
#
_symmetry.space_group_name_H-M   'P 1'
#
loop_
_entity.id
_entity.type
_entity.pdbx_description
1 polymer ?
#
loop_
_entity_poly.entity_id
_entity_poly.type
_entity_poly.pdbx_seq_one_letter_code
_entity_poly.pdbx_strand_id
1 'polypeptide(L)'
;MISGTKVYRPLKKKMAAEIADLRGLPDPKVSGGSSVESRFLDAVYASIVGTPSGGADAYRKTEALLERLALPYDPYWDTSEAALTGGSTVTNRAYSRIRAALSATPRCFMLNVTDAPVGARWEQNHQELYRYDTTVTGRRSLNDGGPGSRIVYYATSKSRRDAKHFIARATVSYIDPGWTGPWVAQLEEYTPFPAPVPVDELELVGWNRQHAITEITYDTYRALVRAGGLPFETAGSSSAVPGLEETEVADLGLGGGRVAERVLHDFPIRDDDVPSLEIPDPLPTGVHGGGLVLVPRYIETATGLVSDDPNALPARPRDRKRDKIAEQRAVELATKALVKDGWVLHSDRQKDGVGYDLEFKRADAQLNVEIKGIVGRRLAFNITPKELWRAQTDPRWVLIAVTDVLTPRSFSLHVVTRDRVAAADRAVTGYRIRL
;
A
#
# COMPACT_ATOMS: atom_id res chain seq x y z
N MET A 1 15.93 22.15 -27.10
CA MET A 1 15.50 22.96 -25.94
C MET A 1 14.19 22.41 -25.41
N ILE A 2 14.14 22.09 -24.12
CA ILE A 2 13.03 21.51 -23.37
C ILE A 2 12.34 22.65 -22.63
N SER A 3 11.07 22.90 -22.94
CA SER A 3 10.24 23.83 -22.17
C SER A 3 9.65 23.08 -20.97
N GLY A 4 10.14 23.40 -19.78
CA GLY A 4 9.75 22.76 -18.53
C GLY A 4 8.75 23.60 -17.73
N THR A 5 7.95 22.92 -16.89
CA THR A 5 7.02 23.57 -15.96
C THR A 5 7.28 23.11 -14.53
N LYS A 6 7.51 24.08 -13.64
CA LYS A 6 7.66 23.84 -12.21
C LYS A 6 6.28 23.72 -11.57
N VAL A 7 6.13 22.74 -10.68
CA VAL A 7 4.89 22.55 -9.92
C VAL A 7 5.02 23.24 -8.56
N TYR A 8 4.03 24.07 -8.23
CA TYR A 8 3.89 24.60 -6.88
C TYR A 8 3.16 23.59 -6.01
N ARG A 9 3.63 23.41 -4.77
CA ARG A 9 3.01 22.50 -3.81
C ARG A 9 1.51 22.80 -3.66
N PRO A 10 0.61 21.90 -4.07
CA PRO A 10 -0.82 22.15 -3.96
C PRO A 10 -1.26 22.09 -2.49
N LEU A 11 -2.23 22.95 -2.13
CA LEU A 11 -2.89 22.87 -0.83
C LEU A 11 -3.87 21.70 -0.80
N LYS A 12 -4.21 21.20 0.40
CA LYS A 12 -5.15 20.09 0.57
C LYS A 12 -6.48 20.33 -0.14
N LYS A 13 -7.03 21.54 0.01
CA LYS A 13 -8.27 21.97 -0.67
C LYS A 13 -8.18 21.83 -2.19
N LYS A 14 -7.05 22.24 -2.78
CA LYS A 14 -6.83 22.15 -4.24
C LYS A 14 -6.77 20.70 -4.70
N MET A 15 -6.03 19.84 -3.99
CA MET A 15 -5.96 18.41 -4.34
C MET A 15 -7.31 17.72 -4.21
N ALA A 16 -8.10 18.07 -3.20
CA ALA A 16 -9.43 17.52 -3.01
C ALA A 16 -10.39 17.93 -4.15
N ALA A 17 -10.33 19.19 -4.60
CA ALA A 17 -11.07 19.65 -5.78
C ALA A 17 -10.63 18.92 -7.06
N GLU A 18 -9.33 18.76 -7.30
CA GLU A 18 -8.81 18.01 -8.45
C GLU A 18 -9.27 16.53 -8.42
N ILE A 19 -9.34 15.90 -7.25
CA ILE A 19 -9.90 14.55 -7.10
C ILE A 19 -11.40 14.54 -7.41
N ALA A 20 -12.13 15.57 -6.98
CA ALA A 20 -13.56 15.69 -7.25
C ALA A 20 -13.80 15.79 -8.77
N ASP A 21 -13.05 16.67 -9.45
CA ASP A 21 -13.09 16.83 -10.92
C ASP A 21 -12.80 15.51 -11.66
N LEU A 22 -11.74 14.80 -11.26
CA LEU A 22 -11.36 13.50 -11.85
C LEU A 22 -12.46 12.44 -11.74
N ARG A 23 -13.36 12.57 -10.76
CA ARG A 23 -14.44 11.61 -10.48
C ARG A 23 -15.83 12.17 -10.79
N GLY A 24 -15.95 13.38 -11.33
CA GLY A 24 -17.23 14.04 -11.57
C GLY A 24 -18.04 14.27 -10.29
N LEU A 25 -17.37 14.54 -9.17
CA LEU A 25 -17.97 14.79 -7.86
C LEU A 25 -18.05 16.29 -7.56
N PRO A 26 -18.96 16.73 -6.68
CA PRO A 26 -18.96 18.11 -6.22
C PRO A 26 -17.73 18.41 -5.35
N ASP A 27 -17.29 19.67 -5.38
CA ASP A 27 -16.22 20.18 -4.52
C ASP A 27 -16.52 19.89 -3.05
N PRO A 28 -15.57 19.27 -2.31
CA PRO A 28 -15.82 18.93 -0.92
C PRO A 28 -15.75 20.16 -0.02
N LYS A 29 -16.53 20.13 1.06
CA LYS A 29 -16.40 21.15 2.11
C LYS A 29 -15.06 21.01 2.82
N VAL A 30 -14.37 22.14 2.98
CA VAL A 30 -13.10 22.23 3.72
C VAL A 30 -13.30 23.18 4.89
N SER A 31 -13.07 22.66 6.10
CA SER A 31 -13.09 23.45 7.34
C SER A 31 -11.93 24.46 7.40
N GLY A 32 -12.02 25.46 8.29
CA GLY A 32 -10.96 26.45 8.50
C GLY A 32 -9.58 25.85 8.83
N GLY A 33 -9.55 24.66 9.44
CA GLY A 33 -8.32 23.90 9.72
C GLY A 33 -7.74 23.14 8.52
N SER A 34 -8.24 23.37 7.30
CA SER A 34 -7.88 22.59 6.11
C SER A 34 -8.21 21.10 6.20
N SER A 35 -9.17 20.71 7.06
CA SER A 35 -9.72 19.35 7.07
C SER A 35 -10.86 19.27 6.07
N VAL A 36 -10.74 18.30 5.16
CA VAL A 36 -11.76 17.92 4.18
C VAL A 36 -12.74 16.99 4.88
N GLU A 37 -14.04 17.15 4.62
CA GLU A 37 -15.07 16.31 5.22
C GLU A 37 -14.90 14.82 4.89
N SER A 38 -15.05 13.94 5.88
CA SER A 38 -14.78 12.50 5.71
C SER A 38 -15.70 11.83 4.69
N ARG A 39 -16.93 12.35 4.50
CA ARG A 39 -17.89 11.85 3.50
C ARG A 39 -17.39 12.01 2.05
N PHE A 40 -16.43 12.91 1.81
CA PHE A 40 -15.82 13.04 0.48
C PHE A 40 -15.07 11.76 0.09
N LEU A 41 -14.37 11.11 1.02
CA LEU A 41 -13.65 9.88 0.75
C LEU A 41 -14.59 8.73 0.40
N ASP A 42 -15.77 8.65 1.03
CA ASP A 42 -16.80 7.68 0.66
C ASP A 42 -17.36 7.96 -0.74
N ALA A 43 -17.56 9.22 -1.12
CA ALA A 43 -18.02 9.58 -2.45
C ALA A 43 -16.98 9.19 -3.52
N VAL A 44 -15.69 9.44 -3.25
CA VAL A 44 -14.60 9.00 -4.13
C VAL A 44 -14.56 7.48 -4.23
N TYR A 45 -14.61 6.76 -3.11
CA TYR A 45 -14.65 5.30 -3.09
C TYR A 45 -15.86 4.74 -3.86
N ALA A 46 -17.06 5.28 -3.60
CA ALA A 46 -18.29 4.88 -4.26
C ALA A 46 -18.27 5.16 -5.76
N SER A 47 -17.58 6.22 -6.21
CA SER A 47 -17.40 6.47 -7.64
C SER A 47 -16.56 5.39 -8.35
N ILE A 48 -15.82 4.56 -7.61
CA ILE A 48 -14.96 3.49 -8.14
C ILE A 48 -15.62 2.11 -7.99
N VAL A 49 -16.34 1.89 -6.89
CA VAL A 49 -16.87 0.56 -6.50
C VAL A 49 -18.40 0.48 -6.62
N GLY A 50 -19.09 1.61 -6.71
CA GLY A 50 -20.56 1.69 -6.73
C GLY A 50 -21.22 1.77 -5.35
N THR A 51 -20.48 1.53 -4.27
CA THR A 51 -20.98 1.62 -2.89
C THR A 51 -20.02 2.39 -1.98
N PRO A 52 -20.48 3.02 -0.89
CA PRO A 52 -19.60 3.62 0.12
C PRO A 52 -18.62 2.60 0.73
N SER A 53 -17.52 3.09 1.32
CA SER A 53 -16.48 2.21 1.87
C SER A 53 -16.87 1.47 3.15
N GLY A 54 -17.92 1.91 3.85
CA GLY A 54 -18.29 1.40 5.17
C GLY A 54 -17.30 1.75 6.29
N GLY A 55 -16.32 2.63 6.02
CA GLY A 55 -15.39 3.15 7.02
C GLY A 55 -16.08 3.90 8.14
N ALA A 56 -15.85 3.52 9.39
CA ALA A 56 -16.44 4.18 10.56
C ALA A 56 -15.93 5.63 10.73
N ASP A 57 -14.68 5.89 10.33
CA ASP A 57 -14.03 7.19 10.45
C ASP A 57 -13.21 7.54 9.20
N ALA A 58 -12.56 8.72 9.20
CA ALA A 58 -11.75 9.18 8.08
C ALA A 58 -10.51 8.31 7.80
N TYR A 59 -9.95 7.65 8.81
CA TYR A 59 -8.77 6.79 8.64
C TYR A 59 -9.16 5.54 7.86
N ARG A 60 -10.23 4.88 8.30
CA ARG A 60 -10.74 3.66 7.69
C ARG A 60 -11.24 3.89 6.27
N LYS A 61 -11.86 5.04 6.00
CA LYS A 61 -12.25 5.46 4.64
C LYS A 61 -11.02 5.68 3.75
N THR A 62 -9.97 6.30 4.30
CA THR A 62 -8.71 6.52 3.58
C THR A 62 -8.01 5.21 3.25
N GLU A 63 -7.91 4.31 4.22
CA GLU A 63 -7.32 2.98 4.05
C GLU A 63 -8.07 2.17 2.98
N ALA A 64 -9.40 2.09 3.07
CA ALA A 64 -10.20 1.37 2.07
C ALA A 64 -10.01 1.96 0.65
N LEU A 65 -9.97 3.28 0.53
CA LEU A 65 -9.72 3.95 -0.75
C LEU A 65 -8.31 3.68 -1.28
N LEU A 66 -7.28 3.77 -0.45
CA LEU A 66 -5.90 3.46 -0.86
C LEU A 66 -5.77 1.98 -1.25
N GLU A 67 -6.36 1.06 -0.49
CA GLU A 67 -6.38 -0.37 -0.83
C GLU A 67 -7.05 -0.60 -2.19
N ARG A 68 -8.19 0.06 -2.46
CA ARG A 68 -8.87 -0.03 -3.76
C ARG A 68 -8.02 0.50 -4.91
N LEU A 69 -7.16 1.47 -4.64
CA LEU A 69 -6.18 2.03 -5.58
C LEU A 69 -4.87 1.23 -5.62
N ALA A 70 -4.81 0.05 -4.98
CA ALA A 70 -3.62 -0.79 -4.85
C ALA A 70 -2.42 -0.08 -4.18
N LEU A 71 -2.70 0.86 -3.27
CA LEU A 71 -1.71 1.61 -2.51
C LEU A 71 -1.65 1.13 -1.06
N PRO A 72 -0.45 0.96 -0.45
CA PRO A 72 -0.34 0.65 0.96
C PRO A 72 -0.78 1.85 1.81
N TYR A 73 -1.61 1.58 2.83
CA TYR A 73 -1.96 2.55 3.87
C TYR A 73 -0.85 2.65 4.91
N ASP A 74 -0.45 3.87 5.25
CA ASP A 74 0.52 4.18 6.30
C ASP A 74 -0.06 5.15 7.35
N PRO A 75 -0.29 4.70 8.60
CA PRO A 75 -0.91 5.51 9.65
C PRO A 75 -0.05 6.67 10.16
N TYR A 76 1.23 6.74 9.80
CA TYR A 76 2.12 7.87 10.11
C TYR A 76 2.14 8.91 9.02
N TRP A 77 1.64 8.54 7.85
CA TRP A 77 1.89 9.28 6.64
C TRP A 77 0.60 9.76 6.00
N ASP A 78 -0.33 8.84 5.78
CA ASP A 78 -1.62 9.11 5.14
C ASP A 78 -2.60 9.77 6.12
N THR A 79 -2.45 9.50 7.42
CA THR A 79 -3.34 10.00 8.47
C THR A 79 -2.58 10.45 9.71
N SER A 80 -3.31 11.04 10.66
CA SER A 80 -2.84 11.32 12.01
C SER A 80 -3.08 10.17 12.98
N GLU A 81 -3.36 8.94 12.51
CA GLU A 81 -3.69 7.81 13.39
C GLU A 81 -2.54 7.45 14.32
N ALA A 82 -1.30 7.54 13.82
CA ALA A 82 -0.10 7.33 14.63
C ALA A 82 0.36 8.59 15.39
N ALA A 83 -0.31 9.74 15.24
CA ALA A 83 0.08 10.95 15.95
C ALA A 83 -0.37 10.90 17.42
N LEU A 84 0.50 11.31 18.34
CA LEU A 84 0.21 11.33 19.79
C LEU A 84 -1.06 12.12 20.15
N THR A 85 -1.34 13.19 19.41
CA THR A 85 -2.47 14.09 19.68
C THR A 85 -3.82 13.54 19.24
N GLY A 86 -3.85 12.45 18.46
CA GLY A 86 -5.05 12.04 17.71
C GLY A 86 -5.53 13.15 16.75
N GLY A 87 -6.72 13.00 16.17
CA GLY A 87 -7.37 14.08 15.42
C GLY A 87 -8.10 13.71 14.13
N SER A 88 -8.28 12.42 13.83
CA SER A 88 -9.04 11.93 12.66
C SER A 88 -8.73 12.66 11.34
N THR A 89 -7.49 13.12 11.17
CA THR A 89 -7.09 13.99 10.07
C THR A 89 -6.40 13.19 8.97
N VAL A 90 -6.90 13.36 7.75
CA VAL A 90 -6.27 12.86 6.53
C VAL A 90 -5.28 13.90 6.02
N THR A 91 -4.07 13.46 5.69
CA THR A 91 -2.92 14.33 5.46
C THR A 91 -2.87 14.79 4.00
N ASN A 92 -2.01 15.76 3.70
CA ASN A 92 -1.73 16.14 2.31
C ASN A 92 -1.13 14.99 1.51
N ARG A 93 -0.41 14.09 2.18
CA ARG A 93 0.26 12.93 1.59
C ARG A 93 -0.76 11.94 1.04
N ALA A 94 -1.79 11.60 1.82
CA ALA A 94 -2.89 10.75 1.36
C ALA A 94 -3.60 11.34 0.13
N TYR A 95 -4.04 12.60 0.19
CA TYR A 95 -4.70 13.25 -0.95
C TYR A 95 -3.80 13.31 -2.19
N SER A 96 -2.51 13.58 -2.02
CA SER A 96 -1.55 13.57 -3.12
C SER A 96 -1.45 12.19 -3.79
N ARG A 97 -1.37 11.12 -2.99
CA ARG A 97 -1.31 9.73 -3.50
C ARG A 97 -2.60 9.31 -4.19
N ILE A 98 -3.75 9.60 -3.58
CA ILE A 98 -5.08 9.35 -4.17
C ILE A 98 -5.19 10.06 -5.51
N ARG A 99 -4.84 11.36 -5.58
CA ARG A 99 -4.88 12.13 -6.82
C ARG A 99 -3.97 11.52 -7.89
N ALA A 100 -2.72 11.22 -7.55
CA ALA A 100 -1.76 10.67 -8.50
C ALA A 100 -2.20 9.30 -9.07
N ALA A 101 -2.78 8.44 -8.22
CA ALA A 101 -3.33 7.16 -8.67
C ALA A 101 -4.55 7.34 -9.58
N LEU A 102 -5.49 8.22 -9.21
CA LEU A 102 -6.69 8.49 -10.02
C LEU A 102 -6.40 9.17 -11.35
N SER A 103 -5.38 10.02 -11.42
CA SER A 103 -4.96 10.68 -12.67
C SER A 103 -3.96 9.87 -13.49
N ALA A 104 -3.55 8.69 -13.01
CA ALA A 104 -2.46 7.89 -13.56
C ALA A 104 -1.18 8.72 -13.85
N THR A 105 -0.96 9.79 -13.10
CA THR A 105 0.14 10.74 -13.33
C THR A 105 1.00 10.79 -12.07
N PRO A 106 2.22 10.21 -12.10
CA PRO A 106 3.08 10.25 -10.94
C PRO A 106 3.54 11.68 -10.66
N ARG A 107 3.92 11.94 -9.40
CA ARG A 107 4.59 13.19 -9.06
C ARG A 107 6.06 13.10 -9.43
N CYS A 108 6.60 14.17 -10.00
CA CYS A 108 7.96 14.17 -10.54
C CYS A 108 8.82 15.23 -9.87
N PHE A 109 10.05 14.88 -9.57
CA PHE A 109 10.98 15.74 -8.85
C PHE A 109 12.35 15.76 -9.51
N MET A 110 12.99 16.90 -9.46
CA MET A 110 14.41 17.06 -9.66
C MET A 110 15.10 17.07 -8.30
N LEU A 111 16.10 16.22 -8.14
CA LEU A 111 16.97 16.19 -6.97
C LEU A 111 18.35 16.68 -7.34
N ASN A 112 18.80 17.76 -6.70
CA ASN A 112 20.19 18.19 -6.81
C ASN A 112 21.09 17.17 -6.14
N VAL A 113 22.19 16.81 -6.81
CA VAL A 113 23.25 15.94 -6.29
C VAL A 113 24.64 16.49 -6.64
N THR A 114 25.62 16.11 -5.83
CA THR A 114 27.02 16.50 -5.95
C THR A 114 27.94 15.43 -5.38
N ASP A 115 28.92 15.02 -6.16
CA ASP A 115 30.01 14.14 -5.71
C ASP A 115 31.12 14.91 -4.94
N ALA A 116 31.00 16.24 -4.81
CA ALA A 116 31.93 17.05 -4.03
C ALA A 116 31.68 16.92 -2.52
N PRO A 117 32.76 16.91 -1.69
CA PRO A 117 32.66 16.75 -0.23
C PRO A 117 31.75 17.75 0.48
N VAL A 118 31.59 18.96 -0.08
CA VAL A 118 30.88 20.08 0.56
C VAL A 118 29.35 19.92 0.53
N GLY A 119 28.80 19.16 -0.43
CA GLY A 119 27.37 18.81 -0.46
C GLY A 119 27.07 17.39 0.03
N ALA A 120 28.10 16.59 0.28
CA ALA A 120 28.00 15.17 0.61
C ALA A 120 27.41 14.85 2.00
N ARG A 121 27.01 15.84 2.81
CA ARG A 121 26.42 15.58 4.14
C ARG A 121 25.22 14.63 4.07
N TRP A 122 24.51 14.61 2.94
CA TRP A 122 23.29 13.84 2.76
C TRP A 122 23.34 12.80 1.62
N GLU A 123 24.46 12.70 0.89
CA GLU A 123 24.51 12.09 -0.44
C GLU A 123 25.53 10.93 -0.58
N GLN A 124 25.82 10.20 0.50
CA GLN A 124 26.79 9.10 0.45
C GLN A 124 26.33 7.92 -0.45
N ASN A 125 25.02 7.77 -0.67
CA ASN A 125 24.45 6.73 -1.52
C ASN A 125 23.15 7.23 -2.18
N HIS A 126 23.23 8.31 -2.96
CA HIS A 126 22.05 8.91 -3.60
C HIS A 126 21.37 8.00 -4.63
N GLN A 127 21.96 6.85 -4.99
CA GLN A 127 21.34 5.87 -5.88
C GLN A 127 20.22 5.11 -5.18
N GLU A 128 20.38 4.86 -3.87
CA GLU A 128 19.43 4.10 -3.06
C GLU A 128 18.75 4.96 -1.99
N LEU A 129 19.43 6.00 -1.48
CA LEU A 129 18.99 6.80 -0.33
C LEU A 129 19.28 8.30 -0.56
N TYR A 130 18.22 9.10 -0.52
CA TYR A 130 18.30 10.55 -0.50
C TYR A 130 17.89 11.09 0.87
N ARG A 131 18.87 11.54 1.64
CA ARG A 131 18.64 12.09 3.00
C ARG A 131 18.37 13.58 2.93
N TYR A 132 17.49 14.09 3.79
CA TYR A 132 17.22 15.52 3.88
C TYR A 132 16.58 15.87 5.23
N ASP A 133 16.66 17.13 5.64
CA ASP A 133 16.12 17.59 6.92
C ASP A 133 15.18 18.79 6.75
N THR A 134 14.86 19.44 7.86
CA THR A 134 13.95 20.58 7.91
C THR A 134 14.50 21.85 7.25
N THR A 135 15.79 21.91 6.92
CA THR A 135 16.42 23.05 6.23
C THR A 135 16.34 22.93 4.71
N VAL A 136 16.13 21.72 4.19
CA VAL A 136 16.10 21.45 2.75
C VAL A 136 14.86 22.04 2.08
N THR A 137 15.07 22.84 1.03
CA THR A 137 14.00 23.44 0.23
C THR A 137 13.31 22.39 -0.64
N GLY A 138 11.99 22.54 -0.86
CA GLY A 138 11.18 21.57 -1.62
C GLY A 138 10.84 20.27 -0.88
N ARG A 139 11.45 19.99 0.28
CA ARG A 139 11.20 18.78 1.09
C ARG A 139 9.73 18.46 1.34
N ARG A 140 8.87 19.47 1.53
CA ARG A 140 7.44 19.27 1.79
C ARG A 140 6.72 18.70 0.57
N SER A 141 7.12 19.12 -0.63
CA SER A 141 6.55 18.57 -1.86
C SER A 141 6.94 17.12 -2.06
N LEU A 142 8.22 16.76 -1.84
CA LEU A 142 8.69 15.38 -1.92
C LEU A 142 8.05 14.49 -0.86
N ASN A 143 7.99 14.97 0.39
CA ASN A 143 7.30 14.31 1.48
C ASN A 143 5.82 14.04 1.18
N ASP A 144 5.13 14.95 0.49
CA ASP A 144 3.75 14.74 0.05
C ASP A 144 3.66 13.79 -1.16
N GLY A 145 4.73 13.65 -1.94
CA GLY A 145 4.76 12.84 -3.16
C GLY A 145 4.73 11.34 -2.88
N GLY A 146 5.65 10.89 -2.03
CA GLY A 146 5.73 9.50 -1.56
C GLY A 146 6.07 8.44 -2.63
N PRO A 147 5.86 7.13 -2.34
CA PRO A 147 6.13 6.02 -3.24
C PRO A 147 5.53 6.23 -4.62
N GLY A 148 6.24 5.74 -5.64
CA GLY A 148 5.87 5.89 -7.04
C GLY A 148 6.20 7.27 -7.62
N SER A 149 6.67 8.23 -6.81
CA SER A 149 7.19 9.49 -7.33
C SER A 149 8.42 9.25 -8.19
N ARG A 150 8.55 9.97 -9.30
CA ARG A 150 9.67 9.83 -10.24
C ARG A 150 10.70 10.92 -10.03
N ILE A 151 11.97 10.54 -10.13
CA ILE A 151 13.11 11.41 -9.87
C ILE A 151 13.94 11.59 -11.14
N VAL A 152 14.43 12.81 -11.37
CA VAL A 152 15.59 13.09 -12.23
C VAL A 152 16.69 13.71 -11.37
N TYR A 153 17.91 13.21 -11.50
CA TYR A 153 19.07 13.75 -10.78
C TYR A 153 19.70 14.89 -11.57
N TYR A 154 19.91 16.02 -10.90
CA TYR A 154 20.65 17.17 -11.43
C TYR A 154 22.00 17.29 -10.73
N ALA A 155 23.08 17.01 -11.47
CA ALA A 155 24.44 17.23 -11.01
C ALA A 155 24.72 18.73 -10.94
N THR A 156 24.95 19.24 -9.73
CA THR A 156 25.16 20.68 -9.54
C THR A 156 26.47 21.17 -10.16
N SER A 157 26.69 22.48 -10.19
CA SER A 157 27.96 23.06 -10.63
C SER A 157 29.17 22.72 -9.76
N LYS A 158 28.94 22.07 -8.61
CA LYS A 158 30.01 21.60 -7.72
C LYS A 158 30.40 20.15 -8.00
N SER A 159 29.62 19.41 -8.79
CA SER A 159 29.96 18.05 -9.19
C SER A 159 31.25 18.04 -10.01
N ARG A 160 32.09 17.02 -9.85
CA ARG A 160 33.32 16.79 -10.62
C ARG A 160 33.02 16.18 -11.98
N ARG A 161 32.04 15.28 -12.03
CA ARG A 161 31.53 14.68 -13.27
C ARG A 161 30.20 15.31 -13.67
N ASP A 162 30.02 15.52 -14.98
CA ASP A 162 28.78 15.98 -15.59
C ASP A 162 28.17 17.21 -14.90
N ALA A 163 29.04 18.14 -14.47
CA ALA A 163 28.62 19.33 -13.74
C ALA A 163 27.58 20.11 -14.56
N LYS A 164 26.47 20.49 -13.92
CA LYS A 164 25.33 21.17 -14.56
C LYS A 164 24.62 20.30 -15.64
N HIS A 165 24.54 19.00 -15.43
CA HIS A 165 23.75 18.09 -16.27
C HIS A 165 22.68 17.36 -15.47
N PHE A 166 21.64 16.90 -16.15
CA PHE A 166 20.75 15.86 -15.67
C PHE A 166 21.36 14.50 -16.02
N ILE A 167 21.53 13.63 -15.03
CA ILE A 167 22.44 12.47 -15.17
C ILE A 167 21.77 11.11 -15.03
N ALA A 168 20.58 11.05 -14.43
CA ALA A 168 19.91 9.79 -14.13
C ALA A 168 18.43 10.00 -13.80
N ARG A 169 17.68 8.89 -13.76
CA ARG A 169 16.36 8.81 -13.14
C ARG A 169 16.32 7.76 -12.04
N ALA A 170 15.33 7.86 -11.16
CA ALA A 170 14.97 6.83 -10.19
C ALA A 170 13.47 6.92 -9.84
N THR A 171 13.03 5.99 -9.02
CA THR A 171 11.68 5.95 -8.44
C THR A 171 11.79 5.99 -6.93
N VAL A 172 10.93 6.77 -6.27
CA VAL A 172 10.82 6.74 -4.81
C VAL A 172 10.09 5.45 -4.46
N SER A 173 10.76 4.53 -3.78
CA SER A 173 10.14 3.31 -3.25
C SER A 173 9.48 3.58 -1.91
N TYR A 174 10.07 4.46 -1.10
CA TYR A 174 9.56 4.81 0.22
C TYR A 174 10.12 6.14 0.72
N ILE A 175 9.42 6.80 1.65
CA ILE A 175 9.99 7.92 2.41
C ILE A 175 9.76 7.63 3.89
N ASP A 176 10.83 7.68 4.68
CA ASP A 176 10.72 7.49 6.11
C ASP A 176 9.68 8.45 6.72
N PRO A 177 8.89 7.97 7.68
CA PRO A 177 7.75 8.69 8.20
C PRO A 177 8.21 9.88 9.04
N GLY A 178 7.24 10.64 9.52
CA GLY A 178 7.47 11.65 10.53
C GLY A 178 7.16 13.06 10.05
N TRP A 179 6.95 13.91 11.05
CA TRP A 179 6.54 15.30 10.91
C TRP A 179 7.73 16.26 10.98
N THR A 180 8.77 15.83 11.69
CA THR A 180 10.01 16.53 11.92
C THR A 180 11.14 15.62 11.43
N GLY A 181 11.90 16.07 10.44
CA GLY A 181 13.02 15.30 9.89
C GLY A 181 14.12 15.02 10.95
N PRO A 182 15.22 14.39 10.55
CA PRO A 182 15.60 14.07 9.18
C PRO A 182 14.71 12.99 8.55
N TRP A 183 14.57 13.05 7.23
CA TRP A 183 13.90 12.07 6.41
C TRP A 183 14.90 11.38 5.49
N VAL A 184 14.54 10.18 5.06
CA VAL A 184 15.25 9.41 4.05
C VAL A 184 14.24 8.98 2.99
N ALA A 185 14.39 9.47 1.77
CA ALA A 185 13.71 8.90 0.62
C ALA A 185 14.55 7.74 0.11
N GLN A 186 13.93 6.57 0.04
CA GLN A 186 14.50 5.37 -0.56
C GLN A 186 14.15 5.34 -2.02
N LEU A 187 15.12 4.93 -2.81
CA LEU A 187 15.13 5.06 -4.25
C LEU A 187 15.44 3.70 -4.85
N GLU A 188 14.81 3.44 -5.98
CA GLU A 188 15.00 2.23 -6.78
C GLU A 188 15.00 2.59 -8.26
N GLU A 189 15.26 1.60 -9.11
CA GLU A 189 15.31 1.77 -10.57
C GLU A 189 16.29 2.89 -11.00
N TYR A 190 17.37 3.09 -10.22
CA TYR A 190 18.39 4.07 -10.58
C TYR A 190 18.97 3.72 -11.95
N THR A 191 18.72 4.59 -12.92
CA THR A 191 19.14 4.39 -14.30
C THR A 191 19.87 5.64 -14.77
N PRO A 192 21.20 5.57 -14.99
CA PRO A 192 21.93 6.69 -15.55
C PRO A 192 21.47 6.97 -16.98
N PHE A 193 21.51 8.24 -17.38
CA PHE A 193 21.25 8.66 -18.75
C PHE A 193 22.43 8.28 -19.64
N PRO A 194 22.21 7.54 -20.74
CA PRO A 194 23.25 7.30 -21.74
C PRO A 194 23.90 8.60 -22.26
N ALA A 195 23.13 9.68 -22.35
CA ALA A 195 23.59 11.02 -22.69
C ALA A 195 23.14 12.01 -21.60
N PRO A 196 24.02 12.46 -20.69
CA PRO A 196 23.68 13.49 -19.72
C PRO A 196 23.13 14.74 -20.40
N VAL A 197 22.03 15.31 -19.88
CA VAL A 197 21.35 16.45 -20.53
C VAL A 197 21.87 17.76 -19.93
N PRO A 198 22.49 18.66 -20.71
CA PRO A 198 22.96 19.95 -20.23
C PRO A 198 21.82 20.81 -19.64
N VAL A 199 22.10 21.56 -18.57
CA VAL A 199 21.08 22.39 -17.89
C VAL A 199 20.52 23.53 -18.76
N ASP A 200 21.29 24.00 -19.72
CA ASP A 200 20.90 25.04 -20.68
C ASP A 200 19.95 24.50 -21.77
N GLU A 201 19.80 23.18 -21.89
CA GLU A 201 18.72 22.61 -22.68
C GLU A 201 17.36 22.71 -21.98
N LEU A 202 17.30 22.93 -20.66
CA LEU A 202 16.04 23.08 -19.92
C LEU A 202 15.72 24.55 -19.60
N GLU A 203 14.63 25.05 -20.16
CA GLU A 203 14.01 26.30 -19.74
C GLU A 203 12.91 26.02 -18.71
N LEU A 204 13.16 26.30 -17.43
CA LEU A 204 12.22 26.06 -16.33
C LEU A 204 11.92 27.34 -15.55
N VAL A 205 10.80 27.99 -15.88
CA VAL A 205 10.40 29.27 -15.26
C VAL A 205 10.24 29.12 -13.75
N GLY A 206 10.87 30.03 -12.99
CA GLY A 206 10.80 30.05 -11.52
C GLY A 206 11.62 28.96 -10.82
N TRP A 207 12.49 28.24 -11.54
CA TRP A 207 13.44 27.31 -10.93
C TRP A 207 14.59 28.05 -10.26
N ASN A 208 14.74 27.86 -8.95
CA ASN A 208 15.93 28.26 -8.23
C ASN A 208 16.89 27.05 -8.19
N ARG A 209 18.01 27.13 -8.91
CA ARG A 209 19.01 26.05 -8.98
C ARG A 209 19.67 25.74 -7.63
N GLN A 210 19.54 26.62 -6.63
CA GLN A 210 19.98 26.37 -5.26
C GLN A 210 18.99 25.51 -4.47
N HIS A 211 17.76 25.32 -4.96
CA HIS A 211 16.82 24.43 -4.30
C HIS A 211 17.22 22.99 -4.50
N ALA A 212 17.38 22.25 -3.40
CA ALA A 212 17.79 20.86 -3.45
C ALA A 212 16.73 19.96 -4.11
N ILE A 213 15.45 20.30 -3.90
CA ILE A 213 14.31 19.54 -4.42
C ILE A 213 13.39 20.49 -5.18
N THR A 214 13.07 20.16 -6.42
CA THR A 214 12.12 20.91 -7.24
C THR A 214 11.09 19.96 -7.83
N GLU A 215 9.80 20.19 -7.58
CA GLU A 215 8.73 19.44 -8.25
C GLU A 215 8.50 19.99 -9.66
N ILE A 216 8.36 19.08 -10.63
CA ILE A 216 8.16 19.38 -12.04
C ILE A 216 6.94 18.62 -12.57
N THR A 217 6.38 19.07 -13.68
CA THR A 217 5.29 18.33 -14.34
C THR A 217 5.80 17.00 -14.89
N TYR A 218 4.90 16.04 -15.06
CA TYR A 218 5.23 14.78 -15.70
C TYR A 218 5.78 14.99 -17.11
N ASP A 219 5.22 15.91 -17.90
CA ASP A 219 5.74 16.24 -19.23
C ASP A 219 7.19 16.71 -19.22
N THR A 220 7.57 17.54 -18.24
CA THR A 220 8.96 17.97 -18.06
C THR A 220 9.86 16.78 -17.75
N TYR A 221 9.42 15.87 -16.86
CA TYR A 221 10.13 14.64 -16.54
C TYR A 221 10.33 13.76 -17.79
N ARG A 222 9.27 13.54 -18.59
CA ARG A 222 9.34 12.73 -19.81
C ARG A 222 10.31 13.31 -20.83
N ALA A 223 10.28 14.62 -21.01
CA ALA A 223 11.18 15.31 -21.93
C ALA A 223 12.65 15.16 -21.52
N LEU A 224 12.95 15.29 -20.22
CA LEU A 224 14.30 15.08 -19.68
C LEU A 224 14.77 13.63 -19.85
N VAL A 225 13.93 12.64 -19.53
CA VAL A 225 14.28 11.21 -19.68
C VAL A 225 14.54 10.86 -21.14
N ARG A 226 13.71 11.37 -22.07
CA ARG A 226 13.90 11.16 -23.51
C ARG A 226 15.17 11.82 -24.02
N ALA A 227 15.44 13.06 -23.63
CA ALA A 227 16.68 13.76 -23.97
C ALA A 227 17.91 13.04 -23.41
N GLY A 228 17.76 12.39 -22.24
CA GLY A 228 18.77 11.54 -21.63
C GLY A 228 19.10 10.26 -22.41
N GLY A 229 18.34 9.93 -23.48
CA GLY A 229 18.55 8.75 -24.31
C GLY A 229 17.94 7.47 -23.73
N LEU A 230 17.13 7.55 -22.68
CA LEU A 230 16.42 6.39 -22.16
C LEU A 230 15.11 6.16 -22.93
N PRO A 231 14.73 4.90 -23.21
CA PRO A 231 13.42 4.61 -23.74
C PRO A 231 12.38 5.10 -22.73
N PHE A 232 11.51 5.99 -23.18
CA PHE A 232 10.30 6.24 -22.45
C PHE A 232 9.35 5.13 -22.87
N GLU A 233 8.99 4.24 -21.95
CA GLU A 233 7.78 3.45 -22.15
C GLU A 233 6.70 4.47 -22.44
N THR A 234 6.26 4.54 -23.71
CA THR A 234 5.02 5.21 -24.05
C THR A 234 4.09 4.70 -22.99
N ALA A 235 3.53 5.59 -22.16
CA ALA A 235 2.49 5.17 -21.26
C ALA A 235 1.44 4.59 -22.21
N GLY A 236 1.49 3.27 -22.43
CA GLY A 236 0.43 2.53 -23.06
C GLY A 236 -0.78 3.02 -22.32
N SER A 237 -1.84 3.33 -23.03
CA SER A 237 -3.06 3.93 -22.49
C SER A 237 -3.74 3.00 -21.48
N SER A 238 -3.03 2.66 -20.41
CA SER A 238 -3.45 2.18 -19.12
C SER A 238 -4.12 3.37 -18.47
N SER A 239 -5.24 3.75 -19.08
CA SER A 239 -6.40 4.30 -18.43
C SER A 239 -6.90 3.23 -17.45
N ALA A 240 -6.10 2.89 -16.44
CA ALA A 240 -6.64 2.37 -15.19
C ALA A 240 -7.29 3.60 -14.53
N VAL A 241 -8.61 3.80 -14.58
CA VAL A 241 -9.68 2.87 -14.24
C VAL A 241 -10.91 3.14 -15.12
N PRO A 242 -11.43 2.15 -15.89
CA PRO A 242 -12.44 1.23 -15.35
C PRO A 242 -12.04 -0.25 -15.49
N GLY A 243 -11.94 -0.98 -14.36
CA GLY A 243 -11.74 -2.44 -14.32
C GLY A 243 -10.27 -2.89 -14.33
N LEU A 244 -9.51 -2.57 -13.27
CA LEU A 244 -8.07 -2.85 -13.09
C LEU A 244 -7.66 -4.27 -13.56
N GLU A 245 -7.01 -4.34 -14.72
CA GLU A 245 -6.52 -5.57 -15.37
C GLU A 245 -5.40 -6.27 -14.57
N GLU A 246 -5.38 -7.61 -14.65
CA GLU A 246 -4.44 -8.54 -14.01
C GLU A 246 -3.06 -8.63 -14.69
N THR A 247 -2.60 -7.60 -15.41
CA THR A 247 -1.20 -7.61 -15.87
C THR A 247 -0.28 -7.69 -14.66
N GLU A 248 0.87 -8.35 -14.77
CA GLU A 248 1.88 -8.41 -13.70
C GLU A 248 2.24 -6.99 -13.26
N VAL A 249 1.47 -6.47 -12.31
CA VAL A 249 1.65 -5.17 -11.71
C VAL A 249 2.95 -5.32 -10.93
N ALA A 250 4.06 -4.95 -11.59
CA ALA A 250 5.38 -4.88 -11.01
C ALA A 250 5.24 -4.30 -9.61
N ASP A 251 5.64 -5.09 -8.62
CA ASP A 251 5.44 -4.94 -7.16
C ASP A 251 5.10 -3.50 -6.71
N LEU A 252 3.87 -3.04 -6.96
CA LEU A 252 3.42 -1.69 -6.59
C LEU A 252 3.26 -1.57 -5.07
N GLY A 253 3.55 -2.65 -4.33
CA GLY A 253 3.75 -2.68 -2.88
C GLY A 253 4.98 -1.91 -2.40
N LEU A 254 5.45 -0.91 -3.16
CA LEU A 254 6.59 -0.08 -2.81
C LEU A 254 6.40 0.50 -1.39
N GLY A 255 7.27 0.05 -0.48
CA GLY A 255 7.26 0.41 0.93
C GLY A 255 6.27 -0.35 1.82
N GLY A 256 5.37 -1.19 1.28
CA GLY A 256 4.36 -1.93 2.04
C GLY A 256 4.94 -2.77 3.19
N GLY A 257 5.96 -3.57 2.89
CA GLY A 257 6.71 -4.33 3.89
C GLY A 257 7.35 -3.47 4.99
N ARG A 258 7.86 -2.27 4.67
CA ARG A 258 8.44 -1.36 5.68
C ARG A 258 7.39 -0.72 6.57
N VAL A 259 6.25 -0.35 6.00
CA VAL A 259 5.11 0.13 6.78
C VAL A 259 4.68 -0.96 7.76
N ALA A 260 4.55 -2.20 7.29
CA ALA A 260 4.18 -3.35 8.12
C ALA A 260 5.17 -3.59 9.28
N GLU A 261 6.49 -3.57 9.00
CA GLU A 261 7.54 -3.69 10.03
C GLU A 261 7.40 -2.61 11.10
N ARG A 262 7.14 -1.36 10.69
CA ARG A 262 7.00 -0.27 11.65
C ARG A 262 5.73 -0.40 12.47
N VAL A 263 4.61 -0.81 11.88
CA VAL A 263 3.38 -1.02 12.66
C VAL A 263 3.62 -2.05 13.76
N LEU A 264 4.32 -3.15 13.46
CA LEU A 264 4.69 -4.13 14.48
C LEU A 264 5.57 -3.53 15.58
N HIS A 265 6.60 -2.77 15.21
CA HIS A 265 7.55 -2.20 16.17
C HIS A 265 6.91 -1.15 17.07
N ASP A 266 6.17 -0.21 16.49
CA ASP A 266 5.66 0.96 17.21
C ASP A 266 4.29 0.74 17.86
N PHE A 267 3.51 -0.23 17.36
CA PHE A 267 2.22 -0.64 17.94
C PHE A 267 2.26 -2.11 18.35
N PRO A 268 3.08 -2.44 19.37
CA PRO A 268 3.08 -3.78 19.93
C PRO A 268 1.69 -4.08 20.47
N ILE A 269 1.24 -5.31 20.26
CA ILE A 269 -0.07 -5.78 20.71
C ILE A 269 -0.07 -5.81 22.24
N ARG A 270 -0.98 -5.07 22.87
CA ARG A 270 -1.19 -5.12 24.32
C ARG A 270 -2.31 -6.11 24.63
N ASP A 271 -2.22 -6.79 25.77
CA ASP A 271 -3.22 -7.80 26.16
C ASP A 271 -4.63 -7.20 26.32
N ASP A 272 -4.71 -5.93 26.71
CA ASP A 272 -5.97 -5.18 26.82
C ASP A 272 -6.60 -4.86 25.46
N ASP A 273 -5.79 -4.74 24.40
CA ASP A 273 -6.26 -4.41 23.04
C ASP A 273 -6.85 -5.63 22.32
N VAL A 274 -6.57 -6.84 22.80
CA VAL A 274 -7.01 -8.08 22.14
C VAL A 274 -8.43 -8.45 22.59
N PRO A 275 -9.41 -8.54 21.67
CA PRO A 275 -10.77 -8.94 22.03
C PRO A 275 -10.81 -10.41 22.45
N SER A 276 -11.78 -10.78 23.28
CA SER A 276 -12.10 -12.19 23.55
C SER A 276 -12.68 -12.84 22.30
N LEU A 277 -12.38 -14.12 22.08
CA LEU A 277 -12.96 -14.95 21.04
C LEU A 277 -14.10 -15.77 21.61
N GLU A 278 -15.29 -15.54 21.07
CA GLU A 278 -16.44 -16.41 21.31
C GLU A 278 -16.29 -17.68 20.46
N ILE A 279 -15.49 -18.64 20.94
CA ILE A 279 -15.40 -19.97 20.33
C ILE A 279 -16.68 -20.76 20.68
N PRO A 280 -17.49 -21.18 19.70
CA PRO A 280 -18.69 -21.97 19.98
C PRO A 280 -18.35 -23.28 20.70
N ASP A 281 -19.12 -23.61 21.73
CA ASP A 281 -19.01 -24.87 22.47
C ASP A 281 -20.41 -25.49 22.64
N PRO A 282 -20.72 -26.63 21.99
CA PRO A 282 -19.81 -27.42 21.15
C PRO A 282 -19.57 -26.79 19.77
N LEU A 283 -18.43 -27.12 19.16
CA LEU A 283 -18.21 -26.82 17.74
C LEU A 283 -19.18 -27.62 16.85
N PRO A 284 -19.57 -27.09 15.67
CA PRO A 284 -20.41 -27.81 14.73
C PRO A 284 -19.83 -29.17 14.33
N THR A 285 -20.65 -30.22 14.46
CA THR A 285 -20.29 -31.60 14.14
C THR A 285 -20.94 -32.07 12.83
N GLY A 286 -20.45 -33.18 12.28
CA GLY A 286 -20.94 -33.77 11.03
C GLY A 286 -20.01 -33.55 9.83
N VAL A 287 -20.40 -34.14 8.69
CA VAL A 287 -19.74 -33.94 7.40
C VAL A 287 -20.48 -32.83 6.68
N HIS A 288 -19.76 -31.79 6.26
CA HIS A 288 -20.34 -30.66 5.54
C HIS A 288 -20.06 -30.79 4.05
N GLY A 289 -21.11 -30.66 3.23
CA GLY A 289 -20.97 -30.56 1.79
C GLY A 289 -20.12 -29.34 1.41
N GLY A 290 -19.27 -29.49 0.39
CA GLY A 290 -18.50 -28.37 -0.12
C GLY A 290 -19.42 -27.33 -0.80
N GLY A 291 -19.22 -26.05 -0.48
CA GLY A 291 -19.74 -24.94 -1.26
C GLY A 291 -19.30 -24.97 -2.73
N LEU A 292 -19.87 -24.10 -3.56
CA LEU A 292 -19.63 -24.13 -5.00
C LEU A 292 -18.16 -23.81 -5.30
N VAL A 293 -17.57 -24.56 -6.23
CA VAL A 293 -16.27 -24.22 -6.81
C VAL A 293 -16.52 -23.34 -8.03
N LEU A 294 -16.24 -22.06 -7.87
CA LEU A 294 -16.37 -21.06 -8.92
C LEU A 294 -15.07 -21.07 -9.75
N VAL A 295 -15.19 -21.47 -11.01
CA VAL A 295 -14.11 -21.32 -11.98
C VAL A 295 -14.24 -19.91 -12.56
N PRO A 296 -13.20 -19.06 -12.43
CA PRO A 296 -13.25 -17.71 -12.99
C PRO A 296 -13.54 -17.76 -14.48
N ARG A 297 -14.42 -16.87 -14.94
CA ARG A 297 -14.69 -16.67 -16.36
C ARG A 297 -13.94 -15.44 -16.82
N TYR A 298 -13.28 -15.56 -17.96
CA TYR A 298 -12.53 -14.46 -18.56
C TYR A 298 -13.17 -14.09 -19.89
N ILE A 299 -13.29 -12.79 -20.13
CA ILE A 299 -13.69 -12.20 -21.41
C ILE A 299 -12.46 -11.52 -22.01
N GLU A 300 -12.15 -11.88 -23.24
CA GLU A 300 -11.13 -11.17 -24.02
C GLU A 300 -11.72 -9.84 -24.52
N THR A 301 -11.06 -8.73 -24.19
CA THR A 301 -11.45 -7.37 -24.57
C THR A 301 -10.36 -6.76 -25.45
N ALA A 302 -10.63 -5.60 -26.05
CA ALA A 302 -9.64 -4.87 -26.84
C ALA A 302 -8.40 -4.43 -26.03
N THR A 303 -8.52 -4.35 -24.70
CA THR A 303 -7.43 -3.96 -23.79
C THR A 303 -6.75 -5.15 -23.11
N GLY A 304 -7.39 -6.32 -23.09
CA GLY A 304 -6.84 -7.53 -22.49
C GLY A 304 -7.90 -8.51 -21.97
N LEU A 305 -7.47 -9.53 -21.23
CA LEU A 305 -8.35 -10.48 -20.53
C LEU A 305 -8.88 -9.84 -19.24
N VAL A 306 -10.21 -9.81 -19.09
CA VAL A 306 -10.88 -9.29 -17.88
C VAL A 306 -11.71 -10.41 -17.26
N SER A 307 -11.69 -10.53 -15.94
CA SER A 307 -12.59 -11.42 -15.21
C SER A 307 -14.03 -10.89 -15.30
N ASP A 308 -14.96 -11.73 -15.77
CA ASP A 308 -16.40 -11.46 -15.82
C ASP A 308 -17.10 -11.77 -14.49
N ASP A 309 -16.36 -12.15 -13.46
CA ASP A 309 -16.95 -12.42 -12.15
C ASP A 309 -17.20 -11.11 -11.40
N PRO A 310 -18.47 -10.70 -11.16
CA PRO A 310 -18.78 -9.50 -10.40
C PRO A 310 -18.30 -9.57 -8.95
N ASN A 311 -17.98 -10.77 -8.44
CA ASN A 311 -17.44 -10.99 -7.11
C ASN A 311 -15.92 -11.15 -7.10
N ALA A 312 -15.24 -11.08 -8.25
CA ALA A 312 -13.80 -11.18 -8.36
C ALA A 312 -13.14 -10.22 -7.38
N LEU A 313 -12.28 -10.77 -6.53
CA LEU A 313 -11.41 -9.94 -5.71
C LEU A 313 -10.42 -9.26 -6.66
N PRO A 314 -10.17 -7.94 -6.50
CA PRO A 314 -9.10 -7.32 -7.25
C PRO A 314 -7.80 -8.06 -6.95
N ALA A 315 -7.02 -8.35 -8.00
CA ALA A 315 -5.69 -8.87 -7.82
C ALA A 315 -4.90 -7.92 -6.91
N ARG A 316 -4.45 -8.43 -5.76
CA ARG A 316 -3.56 -7.69 -4.88
C ARG A 316 -2.13 -7.90 -5.38
N PRO A 317 -1.33 -6.83 -5.57
CA PRO A 317 0.10 -6.97 -5.75
C PRO A 317 0.68 -7.85 -4.62
N ARG A 318 1.49 -8.84 -4.99
CA ARG A 318 2.06 -9.79 -4.03
C ARG A 318 3.28 -9.19 -3.33
N ASP A 319 3.06 -8.50 -2.22
CA ASP A 319 4.14 -8.09 -1.31
C ASP A 319 4.39 -9.21 -0.29
N ARG A 320 5.24 -10.18 -0.65
CA ARG A 320 5.55 -11.35 0.19
C ARG A 320 6.05 -10.95 1.58
N LYS A 321 6.77 -9.83 1.70
CA LYS A 321 7.32 -9.36 2.97
C LYS A 321 6.20 -8.86 3.86
N ARG A 322 5.29 -8.03 3.33
CA ARG A 322 4.10 -7.56 4.03
C ARG A 322 3.16 -8.71 4.41
N ASP A 323 2.94 -9.66 3.51
CA ASP A 323 2.07 -10.82 3.76
C ASP A 323 2.61 -11.67 4.92
N LYS A 324 3.93 -11.93 4.93
CA LYS A 324 4.59 -12.64 6.04
C LYS A 324 4.44 -11.90 7.37
N ILE A 325 4.55 -10.58 7.37
CA ILE A 325 4.37 -9.76 8.57
C ILE A 325 2.91 -9.77 9.05
N ALA A 326 1.97 -9.69 8.11
CA ALA A 326 0.54 -9.80 8.39
C ALA A 326 0.17 -11.15 9.02
N GLU A 327 0.72 -12.25 8.48
CA GLU A 327 0.57 -13.59 9.03
C GLU A 327 1.15 -13.69 10.45
N GLN A 328 2.40 -13.25 10.65
CA GLN A 328 3.04 -13.26 11.97
C GLN A 328 2.22 -12.48 13.00
N ARG A 329 1.71 -11.29 12.64
CA ARG A 329 0.90 -10.47 13.54
C ARG A 329 -0.46 -11.10 13.84
N ALA A 330 -1.07 -11.76 12.85
CA ALA A 330 -2.31 -12.50 13.04
C ALA A 330 -2.13 -13.67 14.02
N VAL A 331 -1.03 -14.41 13.90
CA VAL A 331 -0.68 -15.51 14.81
C VAL A 331 -0.53 -15.01 16.25
N GLU A 332 0.17 -13.88 16.45
CA GLU A 332 0.30 -13.27 17.77
C GLU A 332 -1.05 -12.84 18.36
N LEU A 333 -1.89 -12.15 17.56
CA LEU A 333 -3.23 -11.70 17.97
C LEU A 333 -4.14 -12.86 18.35
N ALA A 334 -4.22 -13.89 17.49
CA ALA A 334 -5.04 -15.06 17.73
C ALA A 334 -4.58 -15.84 18.97
N THR A 335 -3.26 -15.99 19.15
CA THR A 335 -2.68 -16.66 20.32
C THR A 335 -3.03 -15.92 21.61
N LYS A 336 -2.82 -14.59 21.64
CA LYS A 336 -3.17 -13.76 22.81
C LYS A 336 -4.66 -13.83 23.13
N ALA A 337 -5.52 -13.81 22.12
CA ALA A 337 -6.96 -13.88 22.31
C ALA A 337 -7.40 -15.23 22.90
N LEU A 338 -6.90 -16.33 22.35
CA LEU A 338 -7.18 -17.68 22.86
C LEU A 338 -6.65 -17.85 24.30
N VAL A 339 -5.44 -17.36 24.59
CA VAL A 339 -4.88 -17.39 25.96
C VAL A 339 -5.74 -16.59 26.94
N LYS A 340 -6.21 -15.41 26.53
CA LYS A 340 -7.15 -14.58 27.32
C LYS A 340 -8.45 -15.33 27.64
N ASP A 341 -8.90 -16.21 26.75
CA ASP A 341 -10.08 -17.06 26.94
C ASP A 341 -9.78 -18.41 27.64
N GLY A 342 -8.60 -18.54 28.23
CA GLY A 342 -8.18 -19.70 29.03
C GLY A 342 -7.70 -20.90 28.22
N TRP A 343 -7.45 -20.75 26.92
CA TRP A 343 -6.80 -21.79 26.12
C TRP A 343 -5.28 -21.75 26.30
N VAL A 344 -4.66 -22.92 26.37
CA VAL A 344 -3.21 -23.07 26.47
C VAL A 344 -2.67 -23.57 25.14
N LEU A 345 -1.69 -22.85 24.57
CA LEU A 345 -1.00 -23.30 23.37
C LEU A 345 -0.27 -24.62 23.68
N HIS A 346 -0.65 -25.69 22.98
CA HIS A 346 -0.07 -27.01 23.15
C HIS A 346 1.03 -27.31 22.14
N SER A 347 0.85 -26.90 20.88
CA SER A 347 1.85 -27.12 19.81
C SER A 347 1.73 -26.09 18.70
N ASP A 348 2.86 -25.65 18.17
CA ASP A 348 2.98 -24.95 16.89
C ASP A 348 3.12 -26.00 15.78
N ARG A 349 2.23 -25.95 14.79
CA ARG A 349 2.08 -26.93 13.69
C ARG A 349 2.32 -26.32 12.31
N GLN A 350 2.73 -25.05 12.22
CA GLN A 350 2.86 -24.31 10.95
C GLN A 350 3.81 -24.99 9.95
N LYS A 351 4.79 -25.77 10.44
CA LYS A 351 5.77 -26.49 9.62
C LYS A 351 5.49 -27.98 9.46
N ASP A 352 4.52 -28.52 10.20
CA ASP A 352 4.19 -29.95 10.19
C ASP A 352 3.33 -30.33 8.98
N GLY A 353 2.79 -29.31 8.31
CA GLY A 353 1.94 -29.45 7.13
C GLY A 353 0.68 -30.25 7.46
N VAL A 354 0.10 -30.14 8.65
CA VAL A 354 -1.07 -30.93 9.10
C VAL A 354 -2.42 -30.36 8.65
N GLY A 355 -2.44 -29.15 8.09
CA GLY A 355 -3.64 -28.45 7.60
C GLY A 355 -4.28 -27.49 8.61
N TYR A 356 -3.50 -27.10 9.64
CA TYR A 356 -3.79 -26.03 10.59
C TYR A 356 -2.46 -25.53 11.18
N ASP A 357 -2.46 -24.32 11.73
CA ASP A 357 -1.26 -23.64 12.22
C ASP A 357 -0.92 -23.97 13.67
N LEU A 358 -1.91 -23.97 14.57
CA LEU A 358 -1.70 -24.11 16.02
C LEU A 358 -2.64 -25.14 16.65
N GLU A 359 -2.20 -25.74 17.75
CA GLU A 359 -3.01 -26.64 18.58
C GLU A 359 -3.15 -26.05 19.99
N PHE A 360 -4.38 -25.88 20.47
CA PHE A 360 -4.69 -25.38 21.81
C PHE A 360 -5.47 -26.38 22.64
N LYS A 361 -5.31 -26.33 23.97
CA LYS A 361 -6.04 -27.16 24.94
C LYS A 361 -6.65 -26.32 26.05
N ARG A 362 -7.84 -26.73 26.51
CA ARG A 362 -8.51 -26.14 27.68
C ARG A 362 -9.30 -27.23 28.38
N ALA A 363 -8.86 -27.60 29.59
CA ALA A 363 -9.33 -28.82 30.27
C ALA A 363 -9.26 -30.04 29.32
N ASP A 364 -10.37 -30.72 29.08
CA ASP A 364 -10.45 -31.90 28.20
C ASP A 364 -10.72 -31.54 26.72
N ALA A 365 -10.87 -30.25 26.39
CA ALA A 365 -11.09 -29.79 25.03
C ALA A 365 -9.78 -29.51 24.29
N GLN A 366 -9.78 -29.77 22.98
CA GLN A 366 -8.69 -29.44 22.06
C GLN A 366 -9.25 -28.66 20.85
N LEU A 367 -8.52 -27.64 20.42
CA LEU A 367 -8.75 -26.89 19.18
C LEU A 367 -7.58 -27.03 18.22
N ASN A 368 -7.91 -27.21 16.95
CA ASN A 368 -6.96 -27.19 15.84
C ASN A 368 -7.22 -25.91 15.04
N VAL A 369 -6.32 -24.94 15.12
CA VAL A 369 -6.58 -23.56 14.73
C VAL A 369 -5.78 -23.21 13.47
N GLU A 370 -6.49 -22.81 12.42
CA GLU A 370 -5.91 -22.16 11.23
C GLU A 370 -5.99 -20.63 11.40
N ILE A 371 -4.93 -19.90 11.04
CA ILE A 371 -4.86 -18.45 11.24
C ILE A 371 -4.63 -17.73 9.93
N LYS A 372 -5.49 -16.77 9.60
CA LYS A 372 -5.35 -15.95 8.38
C LYS A 372 -5.21 -14.47 8.74
N GLY A 373 -4.06 -13.89 8.44
CA GLY A 373 -3.85 -12.45 8.49
C GLY A 373 -4.35 -11.76 7.23
N ILE A 374 -5.30 -10.83 7.39
CA ILE A 374 -5.94 -10.10 6.30
C ILE A 374 -5.70 -8.62 6.51
N VAL A 375 -5.00 -8.00 5.56
CA VAL A 375 -4.59 -6.59 5.64
C VAL A 375 -5.78 -5.62 5.56
N GLY A 376 -6.85 -5.99 4.85
CA GLY A 376 -8.07 -5.19 4.73
C GLY A 376 -9.25 -5.77 5.50
N ARG A 377 -10.42 -5.17 5.27
CA ARG A 377 -11.67 -5.45 6.00
C ARG A 377 -12.45 -6.65 5.51
N ARG A 378 -12.33 -6.94 4.21
CA ARG A 378 -13.10 -8.01 3.57
C ARG A 378 -12.52 -9.35 4.00
N LEU A 379 -13.38 -10.22 4.54
CA LEU A 379 -13.02 -11.58 4.93
C LEU A 379 -12.81 -12.45 3.68
N ALA A 380 -11.63 -12.32 3.09
CA ALA A 380 -11.21 -13.02 1.89
C ALA A 380 -9.76 -13.46 2.04
N PHE A 381 -9.51 -14.76 1.88
CA PHE A 381 -8.21 -15.38 2.09
C PHE A 381 -8.08 -16.64 1.23
N ASN A 382 -6.84 -17.04 0.94
CA ASN A 382 -6.57 -18.30 0.29
C ASN A 382 -6.61 -19.43 1.33
N ILE A 383 -7.16 -20.57 0.93
CA ILE A 383 -7.14 -21.81 1.71
C ILE A 383 -6.46 -22.91 0.88
N THR A 384 -5.55 -23.68 1.49
CA THR A 384 -4.93 -24.80 0.78
C THR A 384 -5.89 -26.00 0.71
N PRO A 385 -5.68 -26.96 -0.22
CA PRO A 385 -6.50 -28.18 -0.26
C PRO A 385 -6.49 -28.95 1.07
N LYS A 386 -5.38 -28.92 1.80
CA LYS A 386 -5.23 -29.63 3.08
C LYS A 386 -5.97 -28.93 4.22
N GLU A 387 -5.90 -27.60 4.29
CA GLU A 387 -6.71 -26.80 5.21
C GLU A 387 -8.21 -27.01 4.96
N LEU A 388 -8.64 -26.99 3.69
CA LEU A 388 -10.03 -27.26 3.34
C LEU A 388 -10.47 -28.67 3.75
N TRP A 389 -9.62 -29.68 3.50
CA TRP A 389 -9.88 -31.05 3.95
C TRP A 389 -10.03 -31.14 5.47
N ARG A 390 -9.20 -30.41 6.25
CA ARG A 390 -9.35 -30.35 7.71
C ARG A 390 -10.65 -29.68 8.13
N ALA A 391 -11.03 -28.55 7.54
CA ALA A 391 -12.34 -27.97 7.77
C ALA A 391 -13.47 -29.00 7.51
N GLN A 392 -13.37 -29.78 6.45
CA GLN A 392 -14.39 -30.79 6.09
C GLN A 392 -14.41 -32.03 6.97
N THR A 393 -13.32 -32.38 7.66
CA THR A 393 -13.18 -33.69 8.33
C THR A 393 -12.84 -33.65 9.82
N ASP A 394 -12.28 -32.54 10.32
CA ASP A 394 -11.83 -32.42 11.71
C ASP A 394 -12.85 -31.63 12.54
N PRO A 395 -13.57 -32.26 13.48
CA PRO A 395 -14.60 -31.59 14.28
C PRO A 395 -14.04 -30.55 15.25
N ARG A 396 -12.72 -30.53 15.47
CA ARG A 396 -12.02 -29.57 16.35
C ARG A 396 -11.40 -28.40 15.60
N TRP A 397 -11.57 -28.37 14.29
CA TRP A 397 -10.95 -27.36 13.44
C TRP A 397 -11.74 -26.05 13.47
N VAL A 398 -11.01 -24.95 13.61
CA VAL A 398 -11.56 -23.59 13.54
C VAL A 398 -10.57 -22.69 12.81
N LEU A 399 -11.09 -21.69 12.09
CA LEU A 399 -10.27 -20.64 11.50
C LEU A 399 -10.45 -19.35 12.27
N ILE A 400 -9.34 -18.72 12.63
CA ILE A 400 -9.30 -17.36 13.16
C ILE A 400 -8.76 -16.45 12.07
N ALA A 401 -9.63 -15.63 11.50
CA ALA A 401 -9.23 -14.61 10.54
C ALA A 401 -9.07 -13.27 11.28
N VAL A 402 -7.98 -12.57 10.99
CA VAL A 402 -7.73 -11.23 11.54
C VAL A 402 -7.78 -10.23 10.41
N THR A 403 -8.84 -9.43 10.35
CA THR A 403 -8.99 -8.33 9.36
C THR A 403 -8.37 -7.04 9.89
N ASP A 404 -7.99 -6.15 8.97
CA ASP A 404 -7.24 -4.93 9.28
C ASP A 404 -5.97 -5.25 10.11
N VAL A 405 -5.33 -6.40 9.88
CA VAL A 405 -4.29 -6.96 10.77
C VAL A 405 -3.08 -6.03 10.92
N LEU A 406 -2.77 -5.22 9.89
CA LEU A 406 -1.67 -4.25 9.92
C LEU A 406 -2.12 -2.85 10.35
N THR A 407 -3.31 -2.73 10.94
CA THR A 407 -3.76 -1.48 11.55
C THR A 407 -3.23 -1.36 12.97
N PRO A 408 -2.83 -0.16 13.43
CA PRO A 408 -2.33 0.04 14.79
C PRO A 408 -3.23 -0.50 15.89
N ARG A 409 -4.53 -0.17 15.89
CA ARG A 409 -5.45 -0.45 17.01
C ARG A 409 -6.86 -0.94 16.62
N SER A 410 -7.18 -1.00 15.34
CA SER A 410 -8.55 -1.27 14.86
C SER A 410 -8.62 -2.55 14.02
N PHE A 411 -7.95 -3.61 14.47
CA PHE A 411 -8.09 -4.93 13.87
C PHE A 411 -9.36 -5.62 14.37
N SER A 412 -9.83 -6.64 13.66
CA SER A 412 -10.97 -7.47 14.10
C SER A 412 -10.63 -8.94 13.98
N LEU A 413 -10.92 -9.71 15.02
CA LEU A 413 -10.75 -11.16 15.02
C LEU A 413 -12.11 -11.80 14.72
N HIS A 414 -12.11 -12.74 13.79
CA HIS A 414 -13.30 -13.47 13.35
C HIS A 414 -13.09 -14.95 13.59
N VAL A 415 -14.00 -15.56 14.36
CA VAL A 415 -14.09 -17.00 14.48
C VAL A 415 -14.94 -17.53 13.32
N VAL A 416 -14.32 -18.30 12.43
CA VAL A 416 -15.00 -18.95 11.31
C VAL A 416 -14.97 -20.46 11.56
N THR A 417 -16.13 -21.00 11.92
CA THR A 417 -16.30 -22.42 12.17
C THR A 417 -16.13 -23.25 10.89
N ARG A 418 -15.79 -24.52 11.08
CA ARG A 418 -15.52 -25.45 9.99
C ARG A 418 -16.65 -25.61 8.98
N ASP A 419 -17.90 -25.60 9.43
CA ASP A 419 -19.09 -25.69 8.60
C ASP A 419 -19.21 -24.46 7.67
N ARG A 420 -18.92 -23.27 8.20
CA ARG A 420 -18.92 -22.02 7.42
C ARG A 420 -17.82 -22.04 6.36
N VAL A 421 -16.61 -22.50 6.69
CA VAL A 421 -15.51 -22.64 5.71
C VAL A 421 -15.84 -23.69 4.65
N ALA A 422 -16.40 -24.84 5.05
CA ALA A 422 -16.77 -25.90 4.13
C ALA A 422 -17.88 -25.46 3.16
N ALA A 423 -18.89 -24.73 3.65
CA ALA A 423 -20.03 -24.24 2.88
C ALA A 423 -19.73 -23.00 2.03
N ALA A 424 -18.63 -22.29 2.28
CA ALA A 424 -18.27 -21.10 1.50
C ALA A 424 -18.00 -21.43 0.03
N ASP A 425 -18.46 -20.55 -0.86
CA ASP A 425 -18.08 -20.56 -2.27
C ASP A 425 -16.59 -20.25 -2.42
N ARG A 426 -15.94 -20.91 -3.37
CA ARG A 426 -14.49 -20.85 -3.56
C ARG A 426 -14.16 -20.55 -5.00
N ALA A 427 -13.44 -19.46 -5.24
CA ALA A 427 -12.85 -19.17 -6.54
C ALA A 427 -11.54 -19.95 -6.73
N VAL A 428 -11.36 -20.57 -7.89
CA VAL A 428 -10.08 -21.21 -8.26
C VAL A 428 -9.08 -20.12 -8.66
N THR A 429 -8.02 -19.94 -7.87
CA THR A 429 -6.99 -18.90 -8.11
C THR A 429 -5.73 -19.42 -8.79
N GLY A 430 -5.63 -20.74 -9.02
CA GLY A 430 -4.48 -21.33 -9.70
C GLY A 430 -4.62 -22.83 -9.91
N TYR A 431 -3.87 -23.33 -10.90
CA TYR A 431 -3.79 -24.75 -11.24
C TYR A 431 -2.35 -25.23 -11.11
N ARG A 432 -2.17 -26.49 -10.69
CA ARG A 432 -0.88 -27.19 -10.73
C ARG A 432 -1.00 -28.35 -11.71
N ILE A 433 -0.26 -28.28 -12.81
CA ILE A 433 -0.25 -29.30 -13.86
C ILE A 433 0.96 -30.22 -13.65
N ARG A 434 0.75 -31.54 -13.80
CA ARG A 434 1.82 -32.54 -13.86
C ARG A 434 1.64 -33.30 -15.18
N LEU A 435 2.71 -33.42 -15.95
CA LEU A 435 2.77 -34.14 -17.22
C LEU A 435 3.46 -35.48 -17.03
#